data_AF-A0A947YYE8-F1
#
_entry.id   AF-A0A947YYE8-F1
#
_cell.length_a   1.000
_cell.length_b   1.000
_cell.length_c   1.000
_cell.angle_alpha   90.00
_cell.angle_beta   90.00
_cell.angle_gamma   90.00
#
_symmetry.space_group_name_H-M   'P 1'
#
loop_
_entity.id
_entity.type
_entity.pdbx_description
1 polymer ?
#
loop_
_entity_poly.entity_id
_entity_poly.type
_entity_poly.pdbx_seq_one_letter_code
_entity_poly.pdbx_strand_id
1 'polypeptide(L)'
;MQKYLLIALIVFSLGFMACDDTSEKTNNTNNINNTNSSNNTNNDAGTDADSGDGGDASVTECDAPPRDFWNYDLTVMPPRNVQIPSTCRGMGPNVYVYVADEAWDEALVDEQTIENIVNSWETRTAGNSEQGIYSIVTSAFGNPPDVDDNPRVIILISKLGSYNGHTFDGYFRMENQSPGSTSNLTEMLYIDCEHHSPDSDYLLGVMAHEFQHLISFGLDPMEEDWLDETMSQGAMYLTGYHSDLGYGNSWLSMRFSSSPLIVSDARNFDYGAGFIFAAYFHHRLGTTGFSDLAAASEHGIDGLDSVISASLGISFWDFMLEFGIAALVNDPLIEGGKYSFSTIGEDLSFPDYTDATSGQTLNLNTLPGVMHILKYEVNGTPEFTVNADSSTLKLAAVHMGNQTGATVEIIDISSQNASYTAPQTAGNVYFIILQTGSSETVSLTVE
;
A
#
# COMPACT_ATOMS: atom_id res chain seq x y z
N MET A 1 18.58 32.63 29.67
CA MET A 1 17.19 32.62 30.17
C MET A 1 16.39 33.67 29.41
N GLN A 2 15.80 33.30 28.28
CA GLN A 2 14.62 33.89 27.63
C GLN A 2 14.58 33.41 26.18
N LYS A 3 13.81 32.35 25.91
CA LYS A 3 13.23 32.00 24.61
C LYS A 3 12.12 30.98 24.85
N TYR A 4 10.90 31.45 25.08
CA TYR A 4 9.66 30.69 24.88
C TYR A 4 8.53 31.70 24.71
N LEU A 5 8.29 32.10 23.46
CA LEU A 5 7.02 32.63 22.99
C LEU A 5 7.04 32.59 21.46
N LEU A 6 6.63 31.48 20.87
CA LEU A 6 6.20 31.43 19.48
C LEU A 6 4.77 30.87 19.49
N ILE A 7 3.83 31.78 19.31
CA ILE A 7 2.40 31.53 19.16
C ILE A 7 2.11 31.48 17.66
N ALA A 8 1.32 30.48 17.26
CA ALA A 8 0.48 30.43 16.06
C ALA A 8 1.18 30.60 14.70
N LEU A 9 1.79 29.50 14.23
CA LEU A 9 1.97 29.17 12.81
C LEU A 9 2.46 27.72 12.71
N ILE A 10 1.68 26.79 13.27
CA ILE A 10 1.78 25.37 12.87
C ILE A 10 0.89 25.28 11.65
N VAL A 11 1.53 25.44 10.51
CA VAL A 11 1.00 25.17 9.19
C VAL A 11 0.56 23.71 9.19
N PHE A 12 -0.69 23.48 8.75
CA PHE A 12 -1.31 22.21 8.39
C PHE A 12 -0.33 21.11 7.95
N SER A 13 0.16 20.36 8.94
CA SER A 13 0.62 18.97 8.86
C SER A 13 -0.31 18.11 9.73
N LEU A 14 -1.60 18.47 9.77
CA LEU A 14 -2.63 17.57 10.28
C LEU A 14 -2.68 16.44 9.24
N GLY A 15 -2.16 15.27 9.63
CA GLY A 15 -2.38 14.01 8.94
C GLY A 15 -3.88 13.70 8.90
N PHE A 16 -4.60 14.40 8.04
CA PHE A 16 -5.85 13.92 7.48
C PHE A 16 -5.48 12.87 6.46
N MET A 17 -5.07 11.73 6.97
CA MET A 17 -5.06 10.48 6.25
C MET A 17 -6.48 9.97 6.31
N ALA A 18 -7.28 10.43 5.35
CA ALA A 18 -8.53 9.80 5.06
C ALA A 18 -8.42 9.36 3.61
N CYS A 19 -8.50 8.05 3.39
CA CYS A 19 -8.47 7.47 2.06
C CYS A 19 -9.60 8.10 1.22
N ASP A 20 -9.24 8.62 0.04
CA ASP A 20 -10.09 9.43 -0.85
C ASP A 20 -10.27 8.68 -2.18
N ASP A 21 -11.51 8.32 -2.55
CA ASP A 21 -11.82 7.80 -3.89
C ASP A 21 -12.23 8.94 -4.83
N THR A 22 -11.29 9.39 -5.67
CA THR A 22 -11.58 10.31 -6.77
C THR A 22 -11.72 9.57 -8.09
N SER A 23 -12.89 8.95 -8.34
CA SER A 23 -13.29 8.64 -9.72
C SER A 23 -14.78 8.85 -10.01
N GLU A 24 -15.06 9.64 -11.05
CA GLU A 24 -16.40 9.86 -11.59
C GLU A 24 -17.02 8.53 -12.03
N LYS A 25 -18.18 8.22 -11.45
CA LYS A 25 -19.02 7.06 -11.81
C LYS A 25 -19.35 7.07 -13.30
N THR A 26 -18.79 6.12 -14.05
CA THR A 26 -19.47 5.57 -15.23
C THR A 26 -19.93 4.16 -14.91
N ASN A 27 -21.25 4.00 -14.80
CA ASN A 27 -21.90 2.70 -14.60
C ASN A 27 -21.47 1.73 -15.69
N ASN A 28 -20.68 0.71 -15.35
CA ASN A 28 -20.53 -0.48 -16.17
C ASN A 28 -21.29 -1.64 -15.53
N THR A 29 -22.60 -1.64 -15.70
CA THR A 29 -23.39 -2.88 -15.70
C THR A 29 -22.90 -3.75 -16.84
N ASN A 30 -22.00 -4.70 -16.56
CA ASN A 30 -21.82 -5.95 -17.31
C ASN A 30 -20.72 -6.81 -16.65
N ASN A 31 -21.10 -7.76 -15.79
CA ASN A 31 -20.68 -9.16 -15.97
C ASN A 31 -21.53 -10.14 -15.12
N ILE A 32 -22.79 -10.31 -15.51
CA ILE A 32 -23.51 -11.57 -15.24
C ILE A 32 -23.20 -12.47 -16.44
N ASN A 33 -22.34 -13.47 -16.24
CA ASN A 33 -22.29 -14.78 -16.89
C ASN A 33 -20.85 -15.29 -16.98
N ASN A 34 -20.45 -16.15 -16.04
CA ASN A 34 -19.44 -17.16 -16.36
C ASN A 34 -19.96 -18.56 -15.97
N THR A 35 -20.71 -19.16 -16.89
CA THR A 35 -21.05 -20.58 -16.89
C THR A 35 -20.37 -21.27 -18.07
N ASN A 36 -19.45 -22.18 -17.75
CA ASN A 36 -19.14 -23.49 -18.37
C ASN A 36 -17.62 -23.69 -18.49
N SER A 37 -16.96 -24.48 -17.64
CA SER A 37 -17.12 -25.93 -17.35
C SER A 37 -16.53 -26.85 -18.41
N SER A 38 -15.56 -27.67 -17.99
CA SER A 38 -15.40 -29.10 -18.36
C SER A 38 -14.24 -29.65 -17.51
N ASN A 39 -14.21 -30.86 -16.97
CA ASN A 39 -15.13 -31.99 -16.91
C ASN A 39 -14.51 -32.94 -15.87
N ASN A 40 -15.27 -33.42 -14.88
CA ASN A 40 -15.11 -34.81 -14.45
C ASN A 40 -16.44 -35.34 -13.90
N THR A 41 -17.18 -36.02 -14.78
CA THR A 41 -18.33 -36.84 -14.44
C THR A 41 -17.85 -38.20 -13.96
N ASN A 42 -18.29 -38.63 -12.78
CA ASN A 42 -18.86 -39.96 -12.62
C ASN A 42 -19.76 -40.01 -11.37
N ASN A 43 -21.01 -40.41 -11.63
CA ASN A 43 -22.05 -40.75 -10.66
C ASN A 43 -21.58 -41.85 -9.70
N ASP A 44 -21.93 -41.73 -8.43
CA ASP A 44 -22.79 -42.74 -7.80
C ASP A 44 -23.58 -42.14 -6.63
N ALA A 45 -24.80 -42.62 -6.45
CA ALA A 45 -25.76 -42.15 -5.47
C ALA A 45 -25.52 -42.76 -4.09
N GLY A 46 -25.72 -41.98 -3.03
CA GLY A 46 -26.08 -42.56 -1.73
C GLY A 46 -25.51 -41.88 -0.49
N THR A 47 -26.45 -41.45 0.36
CA THR A 47 -26.42 -41.38 1.84
C THR A 47 -25.69 -40.24 2.53
N ASP A 48 -26.50 -39.49 3.27
CA ASP A 48 -26.20 -38.70 4.47
C ASP A 48 -24.92 -39.12 5.21
N ALA A 49 -24.01 -38.16 5.35
CA ALA A 49 -23.10 -38.09 6.47
C ALA A 49 -22.77 -36.61 6.72
N ASP A 50 -23.42 -36.09 7.75
CA ASP A 50 -22.96 -35.00 8.61
C ASP A 50 -21.43 -35.00 8.79
N SER A 51 -20.78 -33.90 8.42
CA SER A 51 -19.37 -33.69 8.70
C SER A 51 -19.06 -32.21 8.90
N GLY A 52 -18.99 -31.81 10.17
CA GLY A 52 -17.93 -30.94 10.68
C GLY A 52 -18.12 -29.45 10.46
N ASP A 53 -18.93 -28.85 11.32
CA ASP A 53 -18.91 -27.43 11.69
C ASP A 53 -17.47 -26.98 12.02
N GLY A 54 -16.88 -26.17 11.13
CA GLY A 54 -15.69 -25.40 11.43
C GLY A 54 -16.13 -24.20 12.25
N GLY A 55 -15.89 -24.26 13.56
CA GLY A 55 -16.44 -23.38 14.57
C GLY A 55 -16.48 -21.90 14.16
N ASP A 56 -17.68 -21.44 13.88
CA ASP A 56 -18.02 -20.03 13.75
C ASP A 56 -17.82 -19.37 15.12
N ALA A 57 -17.00 -18.32 15.19
CA ALA A 57 -16.86 -17.54 16.40
C ALA A 57 -18.17 -16.79 16.60
N SER A 58 -19.07 -17.34 17.42
CA SER A 58 -20.29 -16.64 17.81
C SER A 58 -19.89 -15.26 18.36
N VAL A 59 -20.35 -14.18 17.73
CA VAL A 59 -20.11 -12.82 18.23
C VAL A 59 -20.57 -12.79 19.68
N THR A 60 -19.62 -12.49 20.57
CA THR A 60 -19.99 -12.34 21.97
C THR A 60 -20.69 -10.98 22.10
N GLU A 61 -21.89 -10.99 22.68
CA GLU A 61 -22.62 -9.76 23.02
C GLU A 61 -21.67 -8.81 23.77
N CYS A 62 -21.49 -7.60 23.24
CA CYS A 62 -20.47 -6.70 23.76
C CYS A 62 -20.82 -6.26 25.20
N ASP A 63 -19.85 -6.39 26.11
CA ASP A 63 -20.01 -6.06 27.53
C ASP A 63 -19.65 -4.61 27.88
N ALA A 64 -19.07 -3.87 26.93
CA ALA A 64 -18.66 -2.50 27.14
C ALA A 64 -19.87 -1.55 27.13
N PRO A 65 -19.94 -0.57 28.06
CA PRO A 65 -21.07 0.36 28.13
C PRO A 65 -21.09 1.31 26.92
N PRO A 66 -22.27 1.84 26.54
CA PRO A 66 -22.34 2.92 25.56
C PRO A 66 -21.46 4.11 25.96
N ARG A 67 -20.87 4.76 24.96
CA ARG A 67 -19.87 5.81 25.13
C ARG A 67 -19.99 6.86 24.02
N ASP A 68 -19.82 8.12 24.41
CA ASP A 68 -19.66 9.22 23.46
C ASP A 68 -18.17 9.33 23.08
N PHE A 69 -17.86 9.27 21.79
CA PHE A 69 -16.49 9.43 21.28
C PHE A 69 -16.29 10.78 20.62
N TRP A 70 -15.19 11.45 20.91
CA TRP A 70 -14.70 12.56 20.09
C TRP A 70 -14.36 12.07 18.69
N ASN A 71 -14.86 12.75 17.67
CA ASN A 71 -14.70 12.45 16.25
C ASN A 71 -14.50 13.78 15.49
N TYR A 72 -14.03 13.71 14.25
CA TYR A 72 -13.99 14.82 13.33
C TYR A 72 -15.30 14.92 12.52
N ASP A 73 -15.92 16.09 12.53
CA ASP A 73 -16.90 16.49 11.53
C ASP A 73 -16.13 16.91 10.27
N LEU A 74 -15.99 15.96 9.34
CA LEU A 74 -15.25 16.14 8.09
C LEU A 74 -16.09 16.81 7.00
N THR A 75 -17.35 17.18 7.25
CA THR A 75 -18.19 17.91 6.29
C THR A 75 -17.80 19.40 6.14
N VAL A 76 -16.81 19.85 6.93
CA VAL A 76 -16.29 21.22 6.93
C VAL A 76 -14.77 21.22 7.09
N MET A 77 -14.09 22.20 6.49
CA MET A 77 -12.64 22.38 6.60
C MET A 77 -12.27 23.78 7.16
N PRO A 78 -11.40 23.89 8.19
CA PRO A 78 -10.82 22.78 8.94
C PRO A 78 -11.88 21.99 9.73
N PRO A 79 -11.67 20.68 9.97
CA PRO A 79 -12.64 19.85 10.67
C PRO A 79 -12.91 20.31 12.09
N ARG A 80 -14.14 20.03 12.56
CA ARG A 80 -14.56 20.35 13.91
C ARG A 80 -14.55 19.10 14.78
N ASN A 81 -14.26 19.27 16.07
CA ASN A 81 -14.42 18.18 17.02
C ASN A 81 -15.89 18.07 17.43
N VAL A 82 -16.45 16.88 17.28
CA VAL A 82 -17.82 16.54 17.66
C VAL A 82 -17.83 15.28 18.52
N GLN A 83 -18.83 15.12 19.38
CA GLN A 83 -19.04 13.87 20.11
C GLN A 83 -20.13 13.05 19.44
N ILE A 84 -19.86 11.77 19.21
CA ILE A 84 -20.79 10.83 18.57
C ILE A 84 -21.23 9.79 19.61
N PRO A 85 -22.51 9.79 20.04
CA PRO A 85 -23.07 8.75 20.88
C PRO A 85 -22.99 7.40 20.16
N SER A 86 -22.40 6.42 20.82
CA SER A 86 -22.10 5.13 20.22
C SER A 86 -22.34 3.99 21.20
N THR A 87 -22.84 2.87 20.67
CA THR A 87 -23.09 1.65 21.42
C THR A 87 -22.14 0.56 20.95
N CYS A 88 -21.54 -0.18 21.89
CA CYS A 88 -20.73 -1.34 21.52
C CYS A 88 -21.65 -2.45 21.00
N ARG A 89 -21.40 -2.92 19.77
CA ARG A 89 -22.23 -3.93 19.09
C ARG A 89 -21.53 -5.28 18.97
N GLY A 90 -20.21 -5.32 19.04
CA GLY A 90 -19.44 -6.56 18.97
C GLY A 90 -18.13 -6.47 19.72
N MET A 91 -17.61 -7.62 20.13
CA MET A 91 -16.28 -7.71 20.74
C MET A 91 -15.57 -9.01 20.36
N GLY A 92 -14.24 -8.93 20.32
CA GLY A 92 -13.33 -10.06 20.24
C GLY A 92 -12.28 -10.01 21.34
N PRO A 93 -11.30 -10.93 21.35
CA PRO A 93 -10.16 -10.87 22.25
C PRO A 93 -9.36 -9.56 22.17
N ASN A 94 -9.25 -8.95 20.99
CA ASN A 94 -8.41 -7.80 20.67
C ASN A 94 -9.19 -6.58 20.14
N VAL A 95 -10.53 -6.65 20.06
CA VAL A 95 -11.36 -5.56 19.51
C VAL A 95 -12.65 -5.29 20.26
N TYR A 96 -13.01 -4.02 20.34
CA TYR A 96 -14.38 -3.57 20.56
C TYR A 96 -14.90 -2.85 19.32
N VAL A 97 -16.07 -3.24 18.82
CA VAL A 97 -16.71 -2.58 17.68
C VAL A 97 -17.87 -1.73 18.19
N TYR A 98 -17.67 -0.41 18.18
CA TYR A 98 -18.69 0.58 18.50
C TYR A 98 -19.33 1.08 17.21
N VAL A 99 -20.65 1.24 17.23
CA VAL A 99 -21.41 1.83 16.13
C VAL A 99 -22.10 3.08 16.65
N ALA A 100 -21.98 4.18 15.90
CA ALA A 100 -22.74 5.38 16.15
C ALA A 100 -24.24 5.05 16.19
N ASP A 101 -24.96 5.54 17.20
CA ASP A 101 -26.37 5.17 17.39
C ASP A 101 -27.22 5.55 16.15
N GLU A 102 -26.91 6.67 15.50
CA GLU A 102 -27.56 7.08 14.23
C GLU A 102 -27.33 6.06 13.10
N ALA A 103 -26.10 5.57 12.91
CA ALA A 103 -25.80 4.61 11.85
C ALA A 103 -26.52 3.27 12.06
N TRP A 104 -26.69 2.87 13.32
CA TRP A 104 -27.48 1.69 13.69
C TRP A 104 -28.98 1.89 13.44
N ASP A 105 -29.53 3.03 13.89
CA ASP A 105 -30.96 3.34 13.74
C ASP A 105 -31.37 3.54 12.27
N GLU A 106 -30.45 4.01 11.43
CA GLU A 106 -30.63 4.13 9.97
C GLU A 106 -30.40 2.82 9.21
N ALA A 107 -30.02 1.74 9.90
CA ALA A 107 -29.70 0.44 9.33
C ALA A 107 -28.58 0.48 8.26
N LEU A 108 -27.58 1.35 8.47
CA LEU A 108 -26.32 1.35 7.70
C LEU A 108 -25.39 0.21 8.14
N VAL A 109 -25.58 -0.27 9.36
CA VAL A 109 -24.83 -1.35 9.99
C VAL A 109 -25.82 -2.27 10.69
N ASP A 110 -25.70 -3.57 10.51
CA ASP A 110 -26.52 -4.56 11.19
C ASP A 110 -25.66 -5.58 11.97
N GLU A 111 -26.32 -6.55 12.61
CA GLU A 111 -25.64 -7.60 13.37
C GLU A 111 -24.64 -8.37 12.49
N GLN A 112 -25.02 -8.73 11.26
CA GLN A 112 -24.16 -9.51 10.35
C GLN A 112 -22.89 -8.74 9.97
N THR A 113 -23.00 -7.43 9.71
CA THR A 113 -21.83 -6.56 9.48
C THR A 113 -20.86 -6.64 10.65
N ILE A 114 -21.36 -6.61 11.89
CA ILE A 114 -20.54 -6.69 13.09
C ILE A 114 -19.87 -8.05 13.22
N GLU A 115 -20.57 -9.14 12.93
CA GLU A 115 -19.97 -10.48 12.93
C GLU A 115 -18.84 -10.59 11.91
N ASN A 116 -19.05 -10.07 10.70
CA ASN A 116 -18.05 -10.09 9.64
C ASN A 116 -16.80 -9.30 10.03
N ILE A 117 -16.96 -8.12 10.66
CA ILE A 117 -15.84 -7.29 11.13
C ILE A 117 -15.06 -8.00 12.24
N VAL A 118 -15.74 -8.50 13.27
CA VAL A 118 -15.07 -9.21 14.37
C VAL A 118 -14.35 -10.46 13.86
N ASN A 119 -14.98 -11.22 12.98
CA ASN A 119 -14.41 -12.41 12.35
C ASN A 119 -13.17 -12.06 11.50
N SER A 120 -13.24 -10.96 10.74
CA SER A 120 -12.15 -10.48 9.90
C SER A 120 -10.96 -9.96 10.73
N TRP A 121 -11.25 -9.27 11.83
CA TRP A 121 -10.25 -8.74 12.74
C TRP A 121 -9.50 -9.84 13.50
N GLU A 122 -10.24 -10.83 14.00
CA GLU A 122 -9.70 -11.81 14.95
C GLU A 122 -9.23 -13.11 14.28
N THR A 123 -9.92 -13.59 13.25
CA THR A 123 -9.81 -15.02 12.88
C THR A 123 -9.34 -15.29 11.46
N ARG A 124 -9.75 -14.52 10.46
CA ARG A 124 -9.39 -14.76 9.05
C ARG A 124 -9.48 -13.49 8.21
N THR A 125 -8.72 -13.40 7.14
CA THR A 125 -8.85 -12.34 6.13
C THR A 125 -9.01 -12.95 4.74
N ALA A 126 -9.19 -12.12 3.71
CA ALA A 126 -9.20 -12.57 2.33
C ALA A 126 -7.89 -13.30 1.94
N GLY A 127 -6.75 -12.88 2.50
CA GLY A 127 -5.44 -13.47 2.26
C GLY A 127 -5.06 -14.65 3.15
N ASN A 128 -5.78 -14.90 4.25
CA ASN A 128 -5.40 -15.92 5.22
C ASN A 128 -6.61 -16.49 5.99
N SER A 129 -6.87 -17.79 5.86
CA SER A 129 -8.00 -18.46 6.52
C SER A 129 -7.81 -18.75 8.01
N GLU A 130 -6.61 -18.53 8.56
CA GLU A 130 -6.23 -18.91 9.93
C GLU A 130 -5.77 -17.71 10.79
N GLN A 131 -5.71 -16.51 10.20
CA GLN A 131 -5.23 -15.30 10.85
C GLN A 131 -6.10 -14.10 10.47
N GLY A 132 -6.63 -13.37 11.46
CA GLY A 132 -7.33 -12.11 11.24
C GLY A 132 -6.38 -10.91 11.12
N ILE A 133 -6.94 -9.74 10.77
CA ILE A 133 -6.23 -8.47 10.62
C ILE A 133 -5.29 -8.21 11.80
N TYR A 134 -5.78 -8.35 13.04
CA TYR A 134 -4.99 -8.07 14.23
C TYR A 134 -3.69 -8.86 14.24
N SER A 135 -3.78 -10.18 14.03
CA SER A 135 -2.63 -11.07 14.10
C SER A 135 -1.65 -10.87 12.94
N ILE A 136 -2.14 -10.57 11.73
CA ILE A 136 -1.29 -10.35 10.56
C ILE A 136 -0.52 -9.04 10.71
N VAL A 137 -1.23 -7.95 11.02
CA VAL A 137 -0.63 -6.62 11.13
C VAL A 137 0.32 -6.56 12.32
N THR A 138 -0.05 -7.13 13.48
CA THR A 138 0.88 -7.14 14.63
C THR A 138 2.10 -8.03 14.43
N SER A 139 1.96 -9.14 13.68
CA SER A 139 3.12 -9.98 13.33
C SER A 139 4.08 -9.27 12.38
N ALA A 140 3.58 -8.38 11.53
CA ALA A 140 4.38 -7.64 10.57
C ALA A 140 5.00 -6.38 11.21
N PHE A 141 4.25 -5.59 11.95
CA PHE A 141 4.63 -4.23 12.36
C PHE A 141 4.87 -4.06 13.86
N GLY A 142 4.52 -5.04 14.69
CA GLY A 142 4.61 -4.95 16.15
C GLY A 142 3.26 -4.68 16.82
N ASN A 143 3.27 -4.48 18.15
CA ASN A 143 2.03 -4.31 18.91
C ASN A 143 1.58 -2.84 18.93
N PRO A 144 0.27 -2.58 19.01
CA PRO A 144 -0.20 -1.21 19.22
C PRO A 144 0.27 -0.69 20.59
N PRO A 145 0.34 0.64 20.77
CA PRO A 145 0.46 1.24 22.10
C PRO A 145 -0.73 0.85 23.00
N ASP A 146 -0.61 1.13 24.29
CA ASP A 146 -1.69 0.92 25.27
C ASP A 146 -1.73 2.12 26.23
N VAL A 147 -2.56 3.11 25.90
CA VAL A 147 -2.65 4.38 26.63
C VAL A 147 -3.67 4.34 27.78
N ASP A 148 -4.60 3.38 27.76
CA ASP A 148 -5.75 3.32 28.68
C ASP A 148 -5.86 2.00 29.49
N ASP A 149 -4.83 1.14 29.43
CA ASP A 149 -4.78 -0.20 30.04
C ASP A 149 -5.90 -1.14 29.52
N ASN A 150 -6.54 -0.83 28.39
CA ASN A 150 -7.49 -1.71 27.71
C ASN A 150 -6.75 -2.48 26.60
N PRO A 151 -6.66 -3.81 26.68
CA PRO A 151 -5.90 -4.59 25.70
C PRO A 151 -6.55 -4.69 24.30
N ARG A 152 -7.66 -3.98 24.06
CA ARG A 152 -8.44 -4.04 22.82
C ARG A 152 -8.43 -2.72 22.09
N VAL A 153 -8.22 -2.80 20.78
CA VAL A 153 -8.43 -1.68 19.87
C VAL A 153 -9.93 -1.42 19.72
N ILE A 154 -10.32 -0.15 19.71
CA ILE A 154 -11.69 0.28 19.45
C ILE A 154 -11.85 0.60 17.96
N ILE A 155 -12.80 -0.04 17.29
CA ILE A 155 -13.27 0.37 15.96
C ILE A 155 -14.56 1.17 16.16
N LEU A 156 -14.55 2.44 15.76
CA LEU A 156 -15.74 3.29 15.74
C LEU A 156 -16.27 3.38 14.31
N ILE A 157 -17.42 2.75 14.08
CA ILE A 157 -18.16 2.83 12.82
C ILE A 157 -19.13 4.00 12.90
N SER A 158 -18.98 4.98 12.01
CA SER A 158 -19.81 6.19 11.99
C SER A 158 -19.89 6.78 10.59
N LYS A 159 -20.80 7.73 10.36
CA LYS A 159 -20.86 8.48 9.10
C LYS A 159 -19.74 9.52 9.14
N LEU A 160 -18.73 9.40 8.28
CA LEU A 160 -17.63 10.35 8.20
C LEU A 160 -17.96 11.55 7.30
N GLY A 161 -18.93 11.40 6.40
CA GLY A 161 -19.39 12.47 5.53
C GLY A 161 -18.50 12.70 4.31
N SER A 162 -18.75 13.81 3.62
CA SER A 162 -18.00 14.21 2.44
C SER A 162 -17.76 15.73 2.45
N TYR A 163 -16.66 16.18 1.83
CA TYR A 163 -16.34 17.60 1.67
C TYR A 163 -15.86 17.89 0.24
N ASN A 164 -16.45 18.90 -0.41
CA ASN A 164 -16.12 19.29 -1.78
C ASN A 164 -16.14 18.15 -2.82
N GLY A 165 -16.96 17.12 -2.59
CA GLY A 165 -17.06 15.96 -3.49
C GLY A 165 -16.12 14.81 -3.16
N HIS A 166 -15.29 14.94 -2.11
CA HIS A 166 -14.41 13.90 -1.58
C HIS A 166 -15.07 13.22 -0.39
N THR A 167 -15.02 11.89 -0.37
CA THR A 167 -15.51 11.05 0.73
C THR A 167 -14.34 10.66 1.63
N PHE A 168 -14.64 10.18 2.83
CA PHE A 168 -13.63 9.76 3.80
C PHE A 168 -13.97 8.34 4.26
N ASP A 169 -13.03 7.42 4.12
CA ASP A 169 -13.29 5.99 4.35
C ASP A 169 -12.88 5.50 5.74
N GLY A 170 -11.83 6.10 6.30
CA GLY A 170 -11.36 5.82 7.65
C GLY A 170 -10.21 6.74 8.01
N TYR A 171 -9.83 6.74 9.29
CA TYR A 171 -8.61 7.41 9.76
C TYR A 171 -8.19 6.93 11.16
N PHE A 172 -6.89 7.02 11.44
CA PHE A 172 -6.32 7.02 12.78
C PHE A 172 -6.12 8.45 13.30
N ARG A 173 -6.28 8.64 14.61
CA ARG A 173 -6.18 9.95 15.26
C ARG A 173 -5.17 9.96 16.39
N MET A 174 -3.99 10.54 16.14
CA MET A 174 -2.91 10.64 17.12
C MET A 174 -3.30 11.37 18.42
N GLU A 175 -4.24 12.31 18.42
CA GLU A 175 -4.63 13.00 19.65
C GLU A 175 -5.27 12.07 20.69
N ASN A 176 -5.80 10.92 20.26
CA ASN A 176 -6.35 9.91 21.17
C ASN A 176 -5.27 9.18 21.97
N GLN A 177 -4.00 9.34 21.62
CA GLN A 177 -2.87 8.69 22.29
C GLN A 177 -2.27 9.54 23.42
N SER A 178 -2.93 10.66 23.77
CA SER A 178 -2.52 11.48 24.92
C SER A 178 -3.70 12.22 25.56
N PRO A 179 -3.63 12.59 26.85
CA PRO A 179 -4.71 13.33 27.50
C PRO A 179 -4.98 14.69 26.84
N GLY A 180 -6.25 14.97 26.52
CA GLY A 180 -6.65 16.21 25.87
C GLY A 180 -8.15 16.49 25.98
N SER A 181 -8.55 17.74 25.71
CA SER A 181 -9.96 18.17 25.81
C SER A 181 -10.88 17.53 24.77
N THR A 182 -10.31 17.03 23.67
CA THR A 182 -11.00 16.36 22.56
C THR A 182 -10.36 15.02 22.23
N SER A 183 -9.69 14.40 23.21
CA SER A 183 -9.06 13.09 23.10
C SER A 183 -9.99 12.04 23.70
N ASN A 184 -10.03 10.87 23.06
CA ASN A 184 -10.68 9.69 23.64
C ASN A 184 -9.76 8.89 24.57
N LEU A 185 -8.47 9.20 24.62
CA LEU A 185 -7.48 8.49 25.43
C LEU A 185 -7.63 6.97 25.29
N THR A 186 -7.46 6.46 24.06
CA THR A 186 -7.67 5.05 23.70
C THR A 186 -7.08 4.75 22.32
N GLU A 187 -6.73 3.49 22.09
CA GLU A 187 -6.34 2.91 20.81
C GLU A 187 -7.58 2.73 19.93
N MET A 188 -7.79 3.62 18.96
CA MET A 188 -8.99 3.54 18.13
C MET A 188 -8.82 3.94 16.68
N LEU A 189 -9.64 3.30 15.84
CA LEU A 189 -9.80 3.53 14.42
C LEU A 189 -11.20 4.08 14.15
N TYR A 190 -11.29 5.02 13.22
CA TYR A 190 -12.57 5.56 12.75
C TYR A 190 -12.83 5.00 11.36
N ILE A 191 -14.01 4.41 11.13
CA ILE A 191 -14.36 3.78 9.86
C ILE A 191 -15.72 4.29 9.39
N ASP A 192 -15.82 4.59 8.09
CA ASP A 192 -17.06 5.04 7.47
C ASP A 192 -18.10 3.92 7.33
N CYS A 193 -19.37 4.31 7.27
CA CYS A 193 -20.48 3.43 6.93
C CYS A 193 -21.48 4.08 5.97
N GLU A 194 -21.19 5.28 5.47
CA GLU A 194 -22.10 6.03 4.61
C GLU A 194 -21.89 5.71 3.12
N HIS A 195 -20.63 5.52 2.71
CA HIS A 195 -20.25 5.38 1.29
C HIS A 195 -19.98 3.94 0.89
N HIS A 196 -19.47 3.13 1.82
CA HIS A 196 -19.14 1.72 1.64
C HIS A 196 -19.66 0.88 2.82
N SER A 197 -19.90 -0.41 2.57
CA SER A 197 -20.25 -1.34 3.65
C SER A 197 -19.03 -1.51 4.57
N PRO A 198 -19.15 -1.32 5.90
CA PRO A 198 -18.03 -1.44 6.84
C PRO A 198 -17.33 -2.79 6.86
N ASP A 199 -18.02 -3.85 6.43
CA ASP A 199 -17.50 -5.21 6.29
C ASP A 199 -17.10 -5.59 4.86
N SER A 200 -17.06 -4.62 3.93
CA SER A 200 -16.53 -4.86 2.58
C SER A 200 -15.02 -5.07 2.61
N ASP A 201 -14.49 -5.86 1.66
CA ASP A 201 -13.03 -6.07 1.51
C ASP A 201 -12.25 -4.74 1.46
N TYR A 202 -12.83 -3.69 0.87
CA TYR A 202 -12.23 -2.36 0.84
C TYR A 202 -12.08 -1.77 2.25
N LEU A 203 -13.18 -1.65 3.02
CA LEU A 203 -13.12 -1.05 4.36
C LEU A 203 -12.41 -1.95 5.38
N LEU A 204 -12.39 -3.26 5.20
CA LEU A 204 -11.54 -4.16 5.98
C LEU A 204 -10.05 -3.95 5.66
N GLY A 205 -9.71 -3.65 4.41
CA GLY A 205 -8.39 -3.15 4.01
C GLY A 205 -8.06 -1.83 4.70
N VAL A 206 -8.96 -0.85 4.67
CA VAL A 206 -8.79 0.42 5.39
C VAL A 206 -8.60 0.21 6.89
N MET A 207 -9.30 -0.74 7.52
CA MET A 207 -9.05 -1.08 8.93
C MET A 207 -7.62 -1.60 9.16
N ALA A 208 -7.09 -2.44 8.26
CA ALA A 208 -5.70 -2.91 8.36
C ALA A 208 -4.71 -1.76 8.16
N HIS A 209 -5.00 -0.86 7.23
CA HIS A 209 -4.24 0.36 6.94
C HIS A 209 -4.15 1.27 8.17
N GLU A 210 -5.29 1.68 8.73
CA GLU A 210 -5.33 2.57 9.91
C GLU A 210 -4.77 1.89 11.17
N PHE A 211 -4.87 0.56 11.26
CA PHE A 211 -4.26 -0.18 12.35
C PHE A 211 -2.73 -0.14 12.29
N GLN A 212 -2.14 -0.18 11.09
CA GLN A 212 -0.70 0.02 10.95
C GLN A 212 -0.31 1.42 11.43
N HIS A 213 -1.03 2.49 11.08
CA HIS A 213 -0.71 3.85 11.56
C HIS A 213 -0.74 3.93 13.09
N LEU A 214 -1.71 3.30 13.74
CA LEU A 214 -1.77 3.23 15.21
C LEU A 214 -0.52 2.57 15.81
N ILE A 215 -0.08 1.45 15.23
CA ILE A 215 1.13 0.74 15.67
C ILE A 215 2.37 1.61 15.43
N SER A 216 2.50 2.14 14.22
CA SER A 216 3.62 2.96 13.77
C SER A 216 3.78 4.19 14.65
N PHE A 217 2.70 4.91 14.96
CA PHE A 217 2.74 6.05 15.88
C PHE A 217 3.29 5.68 17.27
N GLY A 218 2.99 4.47 17.76
CA GLY A 218 3.50 3.97 19.05
C GLY A 218 4.98 3.61 19.03
N LEU A 219 5.53 3.24 17.87
CA LEU A 219 6.91 2.79 17.70
C LEU A 219 7.83 3.90 17.19
N ASP A 220 7.44 4.56 16.10
CA ASP A 220 8.16 5.62 15.43
C ASP A 220 7.23 6.77 14.96
N PRO A 221 6.90 7.72 15.85
CA PRO A 221 6.09 8.88 15.47
C PRO A 221 6.83 9.91 14.60
N MET A 222 8.08 9.63 14.19
CA MET A 222 8.91 10.53 13.38
C MET A 222 9.18 10.00 11.97
N GLU A 223 8.56 8.89 11.59
CA GLU A 223 8.67 8.32 10.25
C GLU A 223 8.22 9.32 9.17
N GLU A 224 8.84 9.26 7.99
CA GLU A 224 8.47 10.09 6.85
C GLU A 224 7.12 9.64 6.28
N ASP A 225 6.20 10.59 6.08
CA ASP A 225 4.85 10.37 5.57
C ASP A 225 4.75 9.31 4.44
N TRP A 226 5.57 9.41 3.39
CA TRP A 226 5.48 8.48 2.25
C TRP A 226 5.79 7.03 2.64
N LEU A 227 6.70 6.82 3.59
CA LEU A 227 7.05 5.50 4.08
C LEU A 227 5.98 5.01 5.06
N ASP A 228 5.47 5.94 5.89
CA ASP A 228 4.20 5.92 6.63
C ASP A 228 3.14 5.11 5.88
N GLU A 229 2.69 5.77 4.81
CA GLU A 229 1.66 5.31 3.89
C GLU A 229 1.98 4.01 3.16
N THR A 230 3.23 3.86 2.73
CA THR A 230 3.67 2.65 2.03
C THR A 230 3.54 1.43 2.95
N MET A 231 3.82 1.58 4.25
CA MET A 231 3.68 0.50 5.22
C MET A 231 2.21 0.20 5.54
N SER A 232 1.35 1.22 5.62
CA SER A 232 -0.11 1.05 5.72
C SER A 232 -0.70 0.30 4.53
N GLN A 233 -0.25 0.63 3.31
CA GLN A 233 -0.57 -0.11 2.09
C GLN A 233 -0.04 -1.56 2.13
N GLY A 234 1.12 -1.77 2.76
CA GLY A 234 1.63 -3.09 3.10
C GLY A 234 0.70 -3.91 3.99
N ALA A 235 0.03 -3.29 4.97
CA ALA A 235 -0.95 -3.96 5.82
C ALA A 235 -2.16 -4.47 5.03
N MET A 236 -2.67 -3.67 4.07
CA MET A 236 -3.72 -4.09 3.13
C MET A 236 -3.27 -5.28 2.27
N TYR A 237 -2.06 -5.20 1.72
CA TYR A 237 -1.48 -6.28 0.92
C TYR A 237 -1.34 -7.59 1.71
N LEU A 238 -0.78 -7.53 2.93
CA LEU A 238 -0.52 -8.70 3.78
C LEU A 238 -1.81 -9.37 4.28
N THR A 239 -2.87 -8.59 4.49
CA THR A 239 -4.19 -9.11 4.86
C THR A 239 -4.97 -9.65 3.66
N GLY A 240 -4.49 -9.44 2.43
CA GLY A 240 -5.13 -9.92 1.20
C GLY A 240 -6.26 -9.02 0.69
N TYR A 241 -6.45 -7.84 1.27
CA TYR A 241 -7.42 -6.85 0.81
C TYR A 241 -6.77 -5.97 -0.28
N HIS A 242 -6.75 -6.49 -1.51
CA HIS A 242 -6.03 -5.88 -2.63
C HIS A 242 -6.85 -4.85 -3.42
N SER A 243 -7.73 -4.09 -2.76
CA SER A 243 -8.56 -3.06 -3.40
C SER A 243 -7.74 -2.03 -4.18
N ASP A 244 -6.53 -1.73 -3.69
CA ASP A 244 -5.68 -0.67 -4.23
C ASP A 244 -4.82 -1.13 -5.41
N LEU A 245 -4.88 -2.43 -5.74
CA LEU A 245 -4.25 -2.98 -6.94
C LEU A 245 -4.72 -2.28 -8.22
N GLY A 246 -6.00 -1.86 -8.27
CA GLY A 246 -6.53 -1.08 -9.38
C GLY A 246 -5.82 0.26 -9.56
N TYR A 247 -5.57 0.98 -8.47
CA TYR A 247 -4.79 2.22 -8.47
C TYR A 247 -3.32 1.96 -8.79
N GLY A 248 -2.74 0.86 -8.26
CA GLY A 248 -1.39 0.43 -8.60
C GLY A 248 -1.20 0.17 -10.10
N ASN A 249 -2.16 -0.51 -10.73
CA ASN A 249 -2.17 -0.73 -12.18
C ASN A 249 -2.32 0.57 -12.99
N SER A 250 -3.13 1.51 -12.51
CA SER A 250 -3.22 2.85 -13.12
C SER A 250 -1.91 3.61 -12.98
N TRP A 251 -1.26 3.55 -11.82
CA TRP A 251 0.04 4.16 -11.61
C TRP A 251 1.10 3.56 -12.55
N LEU A 252 1.22 2.23 -12.61
CA LEU A 252 2.14 1.55 -13.53
C LEU A 252 1.92 2.00 -14.97
N SER A 253 0.69 1.90 -15.48
CA SER A 253 0.39 2.10 -16.90
C SER A 253 0.30 3.56 -17.36
N MET A 254 0.20 4.54 -16.44
CA MET A 254 -0.06 5.95 -16.80
C MET A 254 0.83 6.97 -16.08
N ARG A 255 1.43 6.62 -14.94
CA ARG A 255 2.08 7.57 -14.03
C ARG A 255 3.46 7.13 -13.55
N PHE A 256 3.93 5.94 -13.91
CA PHE A 256 5.21 5.39 -13.44
C PHE A 256 6.40 6.33 -13.77
N SER A 257 6.34 6.99 -14.93
CA SER A 257 7.32 7.99 -15.37
C SER A 257 7.08 9.44 -14.88
N SER A 258 6.05 9.71 -14.08
CA SER A 258 5.66 11.08 -13.70
C SER A 258 5.20 11.30 -12.26
N SER A 259 4.82 10.24 -11.54
CA SER A 259 4.38 10.25 -10.15
C SER A 259 5.41 9.51 -9.29
N PRO A 260 6.20 10.22 -8.46
CA PRO A 260 7.23 9.60 -7.62
C PRO A 260 6.61 8.79 -6.47
N LEU A 261 7.27 7.71 -6.09
CA LEU A 261 6.97 6.99 -4.84
C LEU A 261 7.34 7.83 -3.61
N ILE A 262 8.48 8.53 -3.67
CA ILE A 262 9.05 9.27 -2.55
C ILE A 262 8.56 10.72 -2.63
N VAL A 263 7.77 11.14 -1.65
CA VAL A 263 7.21 12.49 -1.56
C VAL A 263 7.41 13.07 -0.16
N SER A 264 7.62 14.39 -0.07
CA SER A 264 7.81 15.07 1.22
C SER A 264 6.49 15.44 1.92
N ASP A 265 5.36 15.20 1.28
CA ASP A 265 4.03 15.60 1.74
C ASP A 265 3.04 14.52 1.32
N ALA A 266 2.45 13.84 2.30
CA ALA A 266 1.50 12.74 2.12
C ALA A 266 0.38 13.07 1.12
N ARG A 267 -0.02 14.33 1.00
CA ARG A 267 -1.08 14.77 0.08
C ARG A 267 -0.75 14.55 -1.39
N ASN A 268 0.52 14.32 -1.72
CA ASN A 268 0.98 13.99 -3.06
C ASN A 268 1.35 12.51 -3.19
N PHE A 269 1.14 11.71 -2.15
CA PHE A 269 1.45 10.29 -2.17
C PHE A 269 0.50 9.54 -3.11
N ASP A 270 1.05 8.59 -3.84
CA ASP A 270 0.30 7.74 -4.75
C ASP A 270 0.13 6.37 -4.09
N TYR A 271 -1.04 6.13 -3.49
CA TYR A 271 -1.35 4.88 -2.78
C TYR A 271 -1.14 3.64 -3.65
N GLY A 272 -1.42 3.74 -4.95
CA GLY A 272 -1.13 2.67 -5.90
C GLY A 272 0.36 2.38 -6.02
N ALA A 273 1.20 3.41 -6.06
CA ALA A 273 2.66 3.24 -6.06
C ALA A 273 3.14 2.58 -4.75
N GLY A 274 2.63 3.05 -3.61
CA GLY A 274 2.89 2.49 -2.29
C GLY A 274 2.53 1.01 -2.19
N PHE A 275 1.32 0.65 -2.64
CA PHE A 275 0.82 -0.72 -2.63
C PHE A 275 1.71 -1.67 -3.46
N ILE A 276 2.07 -1.27 -4.68
CA ILE A 276 2.92 -2.08 -5.55
C ILE A 276 4.34 -2.20 -4.99
N PHE A 277 4.89 -1.13 -4.40
CA PHE A 277 6.19 -1.19 -3.73
C PHE A 277 6.17 -2.07 -2.48
N ALA A 278 5.14 -1.98 -1.63
CA ALA A 278 5.00 -2.82 -0.45
C ALA A 278 4.88 -4.31 -0.82
N ALA A 279 4.16 -4.63 -1.90
CA ALA A 279 4.10 -5.99 -2.43
C ALA A 279 5.47 -6.50 -2.89
N TYR A 280 6.27 -5.66 -3.55
CA TYR A 280 7.64 -6.02 -3.94
C TYR A 280 8.58 -6.17 -2.74
N PHE A 281 8.46 -5.29 -1.75
CA PHE A 281 9.19 -5.36 -0.50
C PHE A 281 8.89 -6.68 0.23
N HIS A 282 7.62 -7.10 0.30
CA HIS A 282 7.23 -8.40 0.81
C HIS A 282 7.84 -9.56 0.01
N HIS A 283 7.78 -9.51 -1.32
CA HIS A 283 8.36 -10.55 -2.16
C HIS A 283 9.85 -10.76 -1.90
N ARG A 284 10.58 -9.67 -1.63
CA ARG A 284 12.04 -9.68 -1.49
C ARG A 284 12.53 -9.93 -0.06
N LEU A 285 11.84 -9.41 0.96
CA LEU A 285 12.27 -9.48 2.36
C LEU A 285 11.31 -10.29 3.26
N GLY A 286 10.16 -10.71 2.73
CA GLY A 286 9.11 -11.37 3.49
C GLY A 286 8.49 -10.46 4.56
N THR A 287 7.64 -11.06 5.40
CA THR A 287 7.03 -10.35 6.53
C THR A 287 8.07 -9.85 7.54
N THR A 288 9.19 -10.55 7.69
CA THR A 288 10.31 -10.13 8.55
C THR A 288 10.92 -8.79 8.12
N GLY A 289 10.90 -8.47 6.82
CA GLY A 289 11.35 -7.15 6.35
C GLY A 289 10.52 -6.00 6.93
N PHE A 290 9.20 -6.19 7.05
CA PHE A 290 8.32 -5.19 7.67
C PHE A 290 8.62 -5.07 9.17
N SER A 291 8.88 -6.19 9.84
CA SER A 291 9.21 -6.19 11.27
C SER A 291 10.55 -5.53 11.56
N ASP A 292 11.54 -5.77 10.70
CA ASP A 292 12.86 -5.16 10.81
C ASP A 292 12.78 -3.65 10.54
N LEU A 293 11.94 -3.22 9.59
CA LEU A 293 11.71 -1.80 9.30
C LEU A 293 10.96 -1.09 10.41
N ALA A 294 9.87 -1.66 10.94
CA ALA A 294 9.13 -1.09 12.07
C ALA A 294 9.99 -1.00 13.35
N ALA A 295 11.07 -1.77 13.45
CA ALA A 295 12.02 -1.73 14.56
C ALA A 295 13.26 -0.86 14.28
N ALA A 296 13.38 -0.27 13.08
CA ALA A 296 14.50 0.58 12.71
C ALA A 296 14.47 1.89 13.52
N SER A 297 15.64 2.47 13.78
CA SER A 297 15.76 3.75 14.49
C SER A 297 15.88 4.95 13.55
N GLU A 298 16.15 4.66 12.29
CA GLU A 298 16.30 5.56 11.17
C GLU A 298 14.97 5.65 10.41
N HIS A 299 14.74 6.79 9.75
CA HIS A 299 13.48 7.09 9.07
C HIS A 299 13.69 7.18 7.55
N GLY A 300 12.61 7.05 6.79
CA GLY A 300 12.56 7.24 5.34
C GLY A 300 13.55 6.36 4.61
N ILE A 301 14.30 6.96 3.69
CA ILE A 301 15.30 6.25 2.89
C ILE A 301 16.39 5.62 3.76
N ASP A 302 16.83 6.28 4.83
CA ASP A 302 17.91 5.77 5.69
C ASP A 302 17.46 4.50 6.44
N GLY A 303 16.20 4.48 6.93
CA GLY A 303 15.57 3.31 7.53
C GLY A 303 15.49 2.13 6.57
N LEU A 304 14.92 2.34 5.38
CA LEU A 304 14.84 1.31 4.34
C LEU A 304 16.21 0.81 3.88
N ASP A 305 17.18 1.70 3.63
CA ASP A 305 18.53 1.34 3.20
C ASP A 305 19.21 0.45 4.24
N SER A 306 19.02 0.72 5.54
CA SER A 306 19.57 -0.10 6.62
C SER A 306 19.05 -1.54 6.59
N VAL A 307 17.73 -1.72 6.44
CA VAL A 307 17.06 -3.03 6.41
C VAL A 307 17.38 -3.81 5.14
N ILE A 308 17.34 -3.13 3.99
CA ILE A 308 17.68 -3.70 2.68
C ILE A 308 19.15 -4.13 2.65
N SER A 309 20.05 -3.27 3.12
CA SER A 309 21.48 -3.57 3.18
C SER A 309 21.78 -4.75 4.10
N ALA A 310 21.13 -4.81 5.26
CA ALA A 310 21.31 -5.91 6.21
C ALA A 310 20.81 -7.26 5.65
N SER A 311 19.68 -7.25 4.94
CA SER A 311 19.03 -8.46 4.43
C SER A 311 19.59 -8.96 3.10
N LEU A 312 19.90 -8.03 2.19
CA LEU A 312 20.20 -8.33 0.78
C LEU A 312 21.62 -7.91 0.36
N GLY A 313 22.30 -7.08 1.15
CA GLY A 313 23.65 -6.59 0.83
C GLY A 313 23.70 -5.61 -0.34
N ILE A 314 22.59 -4.96 -0.66
CA ILE A 314 22.46 -3.95 -1.73
C ILE A 314 21.94 -2.64 -1.16
N SER A 315 22.18 -1.52 -1.85
CA SER A 315 21.63 -0.22 -1.44
C SER A 315 20.13 -0.12 -1.75
N PHE A 316 19.44 0.80 -1.08
CA PHE A 316 18.06 1.20 -1.38
C PHE A 316 17.89 1.55 -2.86
N TRP A 317 18.82 2.29 -3.45
CA TRP A 317 18.72 2.67 -4.86
C TRP A 317 18.93 1.50 -5.82
N ASP A 318 19.73 0.49 -5.45
CA ASP A 318 19.80 -0.76 -6.21
C ASP A 318 18.48 -1.52 -6.09
N PHE A 319 17.90 -1.59 -4.89
CA PHE A 319 16.59 -2.21 -4.67
C PHE A 319 15.47 -1.52 -5.46
N MET A 320 15.46 -0.18 -5.52
CA MET A 320 14.53 0.59 -6.35
C MET A 320 14.69 0.30 -7.85
N LEU A 321 15.93 0.11 -8.34
CA LEU A 321 16.15 -0.30 -9.72
C LEU A 321 15.62 -1.72 -9.95
N GLU A 322 15.85 -2.64 -9.01
CA GLU A 322 15.31 -4.00 -9.08
C GLU A 322 13.79 -4.03 -9.03
N PHE A 323 13.16 -3.13 -8.27
CA PHE A 323 11.71 -2.92 -8.26
C PHE A 323 11.19 -2.48 -9.64
N GLY A 324 11.85 -1.51 -10.28
CA GLY A 324 11.48 -1.10 -11.64
C GLY A 324 11.63 -2.22 -12.67
N ILE A 325 12.67 -3.04 -12.54
CA ILE A 325 12.85 -4.23 -13.39
C ILE A 325 11.74 -5.24 -13.12
N ALA A 326 11.38 -5.48 -11.86
CA ALA A 326 10.31 -6.39 -11.50
C ALA A 326 8.95 -5.94 -12.05
N ALA A 327 8.63 -4.64 -11.96
CA ALA A 327 7.41 -4.07 -12.52
C ALA A 327 7.33 -4.28 -14.05
N LEU A 328 8.46 -4.24 -14.76
CA LEU A 328 8.52 -4.46 -16.20
C LEU A 328 8.50 -5.96 -16.59
N VAL A 329 9.29 -6.78 -15.90
CA VAL A 329 9.60 -8.17 -16.29
C VAL A 329 8.60 -9.16 -15.70
N ASN A 330 8.35 -9.04 -14.40
CA ASN A 330 7.47 -9.90 -13.62
C ASN A 330 7.58 -11.40 -13.94
N ASP A 331 8.79 -11.96 -13.86
CA ASP A 331 9.08 -13.35 -14.22
C ASP A 331 9.87 -14.05 -13.09
N PRO A 332 9.28 -15.05 -12.41
CA PRO A 332 9.93 -15.74 -11.30
C PRO A 332 11.11 -16.64 -11.74
N LEU A 333 11.28 -16.89 -13.04
CA LEU A 333 12.39 -17.71 -13.56
C LEU A 333 13.69 -16.93 -13.72
N ILE A 334 13.65 -15.60 -13.66
CA ILE A 334 14.82 -14.74 -13.91
C ILE A 334 15.52 -14.42 -12.60
N GLU A 335 16.84 -14.62 -12.57
CA GLU A 335 17.73 -14.24 -11.46
C GLU A 335 17.24 -14.71 -10.08
N GLY A 336 16.73 -15.94 -10.00
CA GLY A 336 16.21 -16.51 -8.76
C GLY A 336 14.88 -15.89 -8.30
N GLY A 337 14.14 -15.28 -9.22
CA GLY A 337 12.81 -14.70 -8.97
C GLY A 337 12.83 -13.29 -8.41
N LYS A 338 13.98 -12.62 -8.31
CA LYS A 338 14.04 -11.27 -7.73
C LYS A 338 13.32 -10.19 -8.57
N TYR A 339 12.97 -10.49 -9.82
CA TYR A 339 12.23 -9.62 -10.74
C TYR A 339 10.77 -10.07 -10.95
N SER A 340 10.12 -10.56 -9.90
CA SER A 340 8.71 -10.95 -9.90
C SER A 340 7.98 -10.45 -8.66
N PHE A 341 6.68 -10.74 -8.59
CA PHE A 341 5.83 -10.55 -7.42
C PHE A 341 5.21 -11.89 -7.02
N SER A 342 5.14 -12.20 -5.73
CA SER A 342 4.66 -13.49 -5.25
C SER A 342 3.15 -13.68 -5.39
N THR A 343 2.37 -12.64 -5.14
CA THR A 343 0.90 -12.76 -4.95
C THR A 343 0.11 -12.03 -6.04
N ILE A 344 0.49 -10.79 -6.36
CA ILE A 344 -0.28 -9.93 -7.28
C ILE A 344 0.24 -9.97 -8.72
N GLY A 345 1.29 -10.77 -8.99
CA GLY A 345 2.03 -10.72 -10.26
C GLY A 345 1.14 -10.93 -11.49
N GLU A 346 0.25 -11.92 -11.48
CA GLU A 346 -0.59 -12.22 -12.65
C GLU A 346 -1.57 -11.09 -13.01
N ASP A 347 -1.87 -10.22 -12.05
CA ASP A 347 -2.83 -9.12 -12.19
C ASP A 347 -2.17 -7.76 -12.46
N LEU A 348 -0.83 -7.70 -12.55
CA LEU A 348 -0.10 -6.46 -12.80
C LEU A 348 -0.17 -6.01 -14.27
N SER A 349 -0.43 -4.72 -14.44
CA SER A 349 -0.33 -4.04 -15.72
C SER A 349 1.11 -3.72 -16.08
N PHE A 350 1.41 -3.72 -17.38
CA PHE A 350 2.73 -3.32 -17.88
C PHE A 350 2.96 -1.81 -17.62
N PRO A 351 4.15 -1.40 -17.17
CA PRO A 351 4.44 0.01 -16.91
C PRO A 351 4.45 0.85 -18.18
N ASP A 352 4.21 2.16 -18.04
CA ASP A 352 4.32 3.11 -19.13
C ASP A 352 5.76 3.17 -19.67
N TYR A 353 5.89 3.39 -20.99
CA TYR A 353 7.18 3.49 -21.65
C TYR A 353 7.13 4.45 -22.83
N THR A 354 8.30 4.95 -23.23
CA THR A 354 8.49 5.76 -24.43
C THR A 354 9.16 4.93 -25.52
N ASP A 355 8.51 4.76 -26.68
CA ASP A 355 9.17 4.21 -27.86
C ASP A 355 10.29 5.16 -28.31
N ALA A 356 11.49 4.60 -28.49
CA ALA A 356 12.70 5.36 -28.69
C ALA A 356 13.40 5.10 -30.02
N THR A 357 14.16 6.09 -30.48
CA THR A 357 14.97 6.03 -31.71
C THR A 357 16.46 6.27 -31.40
N SER A 358 17.35 5.79 -32.27
CA SER A 358 18.81 5.97 -32.07
C SER A 358 19.16 7.46 -31.98
N GLY A 359 20.00 7.80 -30.99
CA GLY A 359 20.41 9.19 -30.70
C GLY A 359 19.41 9.99 -29.88
N GLN A 360 18.34 9.34 -29.37
CA GLN A 360 17.38 10.00 -28.49
C GLN A 360 18.03 10.41 -27.18
N THR A 361 17.88 11.70 -26.85
CA THR A 361 18.30 12.27 -25.58
C THR A 361 17.08 12.49 -24.71
N LEU A 362 17.08 11.89 -23.53
CA LEU A 362 16.08 12.10 -22.49
C LEU A 362 16.61 13.16 -21.52
N ASN A 363 15.82 14.22 -21.30
CA ASN A 363 16.12 15.22 -20.29
C ASN A 363 15.20 14.96 -19.09
N LEU A 364 15.77 14.46 -18.01
CA LEU A 364 15.09 14.12 -16.78
C LEU A 364 15.17 15.30 -15.83
N ASN A 365 14.03 15.96 -15.59
CA ASN A 365 13.90 16.98 -14.55
C ASN A 365 12.86 16.51 -13.53
N THR A 366 13.17 15.40 -12.87
CA THR A 366 12.23 14.68 -12.01
C THR A 366 12.75 14.52 -10.58
N LEU A 367 11.83 14.19 -9.68
CA LEU A 367 12.11 13.92 -8.27
C LEU A 367 12.83 12.57 -8.13
N PRO A 368 13.62 12.37 -7.05
CA PRO A 368 14.19 11.07 -6.73
C PRO A 368 13.12 9.96 -6.72
N GLY A 369 13.46 8.78 -7.23
CA GLY A 369 12.55 7.64 -7.24
C GLY A 369 11.60 7.54 -8.44
N VAL A 370 11.56 8.54 -9.34
CA VAL A 370 10.87 8.40 -10.63
C VAL A 370 11.67 7.49 -11.56
N MET A 371 10.96 6.58 -12.23
CA MET A 371 11.54 5.62 -13.17
C MET A 371 11.02 5.87 -14.58
N HIS A 372 11.94 5.98 -15.54
CA HIS A 372 11.59 6.14 -16.95
C HIS A 372 11.99 4.90 -17.74
N ILE A 373 11.13 4.49 -18.67
CA ILE A 373 11.39 3.34 -19.54
C ILE A 373 11.47 3.79 -20.99
N LEU A 374 12.61 3.54 -21.64
CA LEU A 374 12.78 3.71 -23.08
C LEU A 374 12.76 2.35 -23.76
N LYS A 375 11.90 2.18 -24.78
CA LYS A 375 11.80 0.94 -25.56
C LYS A 375 12.44 1.11 -26.93
N TYR A 376 13.38 0.23 -27.27
CA TYR A 376 14.00 0.11 -28.58
C TYR A 376 13.64 -1.23 -29.22
N GLU A 377 13.19 -1.21 -30.48
CA GLU A 377 13.07 -2.44 -31.27
C GLU A 377 14.41 -2.79 -31.89
N VAL A 378 14.88 -4.02 -31.66
CA VAL A 378 16.21 -4.46 -32.10
C VAL A 378 16.16 -5.65 -33.04
N ASN A 379 17.02 -5.61 -34.06
CA ASN A 379 17.30 -6.71 -34.97
C ASN A 379 18.81 -6.94 -35.05
N GLY A 380 19.26 -8.18 -34.82
CA GLY A 380 20.70 -8.51 -34.74
C GLY A 380 21.31 -8.15 -33.37
N THR A 381 22.61 -7.84 -33.33
CA THR A 381 23.35 -7.33 -32.15
C THR A 381 23.67 -5.85 -32.33
N PRO A 382 22.72 -4.93 -32.12
CA PRO A 382 23.08 -3.54 -31.99
C PRO A 382 23.94 -3.34 -30.72
N GLU A 383 24.95 -2.49 -30.85
CA GLU A 383 25.69 -1.95 -29.73
C GLU A 383 25.08 -0.59 -29.40
N PHE A 384 24.71 -0.42 -28.14
CA PHE A 384 24.17 0.82 -27.59
C PHE A 384 25.27 1.54 -26.84
N THR A 385 25.41 2.84 -27.09
CA THR A 385 26.24 3.71 -26.25
C THR A 385 25.33 4.56 -25.39
N VAL A 386 25.49 4.46 -24.08
CA VAL A 386 24.75 5.26 -23.09
C VAL A 386 25.67 6.34 -22.56
N ASN A 387 25.31 7.59 -22.79
CA ASN A 387 26.02 8.75 -22.28
C ASN A 387 25.13 9.48 -21.29
N ALA A 388 25.58 9.61 -20.04
CA ALA A 388 24.90 10.34 -18.98
C ALA A 388 25.78 11.49 -18.48
N ASP A 389 25.20 12.67 -18.31
CA ASP A 389 25.92 13.85 -17.78
C ASP A 389 26.02 13.88 -16.24
N SER A 390 25.40 12.91 -15.56
CA SER A 390 25.38 12.76 -14.11
C SER A 390 25.62 11.33 -13.65
N SER A 391 26.26 11.18 -12.49
CA SER A 391 26.40 9.92 -11.77
C SER A 391 25.19 9.59 -10.87
N THR A 392 24.16 10.44 -10.85
CA THR A 392 22.94 10.26 -10.04
C THR A 392 21.89 9.37 -10.73
N LEU A 393 22.25 8.71 -11.82
CA LEU A 393 21.37 7.77 -12.48
C LEU A 393 21.79 6.33 -12.16
N LYS A 394 20.80 5.47 -12.09
CA LYS A 394 20.95 4.01 -12.17
C LYS A 394 20.22 3.51 -13.41
N LEU A 395 20.80 2.51 -14.08
CA LEU A 395 20.32 2.03 -15.37
C LEU A 395 20.35 0.51 -15.44
N ALA A 396 19.29 -0.05 -16.02
CA ALA A 396 19.26 -1.44 -16.45
C ALA A 396 18.77 -1.54 -17.89
N ALA A 397 19.34 -2.46 -18.65
CA ALA A 397 18.81 -2.92 -19.92
C ALA A 397 18.10 -4.26 -19.71
N VAL A 398 16.86 -4.33 -20.18
CA VAL A 398 16.05 -5.55 -20.19
C VAL A 398 15.80 -5.91 -21.64
N HIS A 399 16.38 -7.01 -22.11
CA HIS A 399 16.07 -7.56 -23.42
C HIS A 399 14.95 -8.59 -23.31
N MET A 400 13.81 -8.29 -23.93
CA MET A 400 12.69 -9.22 -24.07
C MET A 400 12.73 -9.83 -25.47
N GLY A 401 13.31 -11.03 -25.57
CA GLY A 401 13.43 -11.74 -26.83
C GLY A 401 12.10 -12.36 -27.27
N ASN A 402 11.82 -12.35 -28.58
CA ASN A 402 10.58 -12.92 -29.13
C ASN A 402 10.42 -14.44 -28.88
N GLN A 403 11.48 -15.15 -28.48
CA GLN A 403 11.50 -16.61 -28.29
C GLN A 403 12.31 -17.12 -27.08
N THR A 404 13.03 -16.26 -26.35
CA THR A 404 14.07 -16.69 -25.39
C THR A 404 13.85 -16.24 -23.94
N GLY A 405 12.65 -15.73 -23.61
CA GLY A 405 12.40 -15.11 -22.30
C GLY A 405 13.12 -13.76 -22.17
N ALA A 406 12.91 -13.07 -21.05
CA ALA A 406 13.62 -11.82 -20.78
C ALA A 406 15.02 -12.10 -20.21
N THR A 407 15.96 -11.19 -20.49
CA THR A 407 17.28 -11.15 -19.89
C THR A 407 17.54 -9.74 -19.39
N VAL A 408 18.28 -9.63 -18.29
CA VAL A 408 18.50 -8.36 -17.58
C VAL A 408 20.00 -8.11 -17.44
N GLU A 409 20.44 -6.90 -17.75
CA GLU A 409 21.81 -6.43 -17.54
C GLU A 409 21.79 -5.07 -16.82
N ILE A 410 22.50 -4.98 -15.69
CA ILE A 410 22.70 -3.71 -14.98
C ILE A 410 23.85 -2.95 -15.66
N ILE A 411 23.60 -1.70 -16.04
CA ILE A 411 24.58 -0.89 -16.76
C ILE A 411 25.24 0.07 -15.76
N ASP A 412 26.55 -0.10 -15.57
CA ASP A 412 27.35 0.80 -14.75
C ASP A 412 27.67 2.10 -15.53
N ILE A 413 26.98 3.18 -15.15
CA ILE A 413 27.16 4.52 -15.72
C ILE A 413 28.01 5.45 -14.84
N SER A 414 28.72 4.91 -13.84
CA SER A 414 29.60 5.70 -12.96
C SER A 414 30.72 6.44 -13.73
N SER A 415 31.07 5.97 -14.93
CA SER A 415 32.06 6.58 -15.84
C SER A 415 31.51 7.62 -16.83
N GLN A 416 30.23 8.02 -16.72
CA GLN A 416 29.48 8.91 -17.65
C GLN A 416 29.25 8.34 -19.07
N ASN A 417 30.13 7.45 -19.55
CA ASN A 417 29.93 6.68 -20.77
C ASN A 417 29.91 5.19 -20.41
N ALA A 418 28.86 4.50 -20.82
CA ALA A 418 28.73 3.05 -20.73
C ALA A 418 28.33 2.49 -22.10
N SER A 419 28.71 1.25 -22.37
CA SER A 419 28.24 0.53 -23.56
C SER A 419 27.48 -0.71 -23.15
N TYR A 420 26.45 -1.04 -23.91
CA TYR A 420 25.64 -2.25 -23.77
C TYR A 420 25.48 -2.90 -25.13
N THR A 421 25.69 -4.21 -25.23
CA THR A 421 25.49 -4.94 -26.50
C THR A 421 24.29 -5.85 -26.35
N ALA A 422 23.23 -5.62 -27.13
CA ALA A 422 22.06 -6.47 -27.07
C ALA A 422 22.36 -7.90 -27.56
N PRO A 423 21.71 -8.94 -27.01
CA PRO A 423 21.85 -10.32 -27.48
C PRO A 423 21.53 -10.50 -28.97
N GLN A 424 22.07 -11.56 -29.62
CA GLN A 424 21.84 -11.92 -31.05
C GLN A 424 20.41 -12.44 -31.34
N THR A 425 19.39 -11.77 -30.85
CA THR A 425 17.99 -12.18 -30.99
C THR A 425 17.10 -10.97 -31.16
N ALA A 426 16.22 -11.02 -32.17
CA ALA A 426 15.23 -9.98 -32.38
C ALA A 426 14.28 -9.89 -31.17
N GLY A 427 13.90 -8.66 -30.83
CA GLY A 427 13.04 -8.39 -29.67
C GLY A 427 13.05 -6.92 -29.32
N ASN A 428 12.69 -6.63 -28.07
CA ASN A 428 12.70 -5.29 -27.52
C ASN A 428 13.82 -5.16 -26.48
N VAL A 429 14.53 -4.04 -26.49
CA VAL A 429 15.38 -3.63 -25.38
C VAL A 429 14.69 -2.48 -24.66
N TYR A 430 14.47 -2.66 -23.36
CA TYR A 430 13.94 -1.63 -22.47
C TYR A 430 15.07 -1.11 -21.60
N PHE A 431 15.32 0.19 -21.63
CA PHE A 431 16.21 0.85 -20.68
C PHE A 431 15.38 1.43 -19.55
N ILE A 432 15.57 0.92 -18.34
CA ILE A 432 14.96 1.45 -17.12
C ILE A 432 15.94 2.41 -16.48
N ILE A 433 15.54 3.68 -16.36
CA ILE A 433 16.37 4.78 -15.91
C ILE A 433 15.78 5.31 -14.61
N LEU A 434 16.55 5.23 -13.54
CA LEU A 434 16.17 5.68 -12.20
C LEU A 434 17.03 6.88 -11.79
N GLN A 435 16.38 7.96 -11.37
CA GLN A 435 17.05 9.11 -10.75
C GLN A 435 17.20 8.89 -9.24
N THR A 436 18.44 8.93 -8.75
CA THR A 436 18.80 8.71 -7.32
C THR A 436 19.15 10.01 -6.58
N GLY A 437 19.15 11.15 -7.28
CA GLY A 437 19.54 12.46 -6.75
C GLY A 437 18.43 13.51 -6.86
N SER A 438 18.63 14.66 -6.20
CA SER A 438 17.69 15.80 -6.21
C SER A 438 17.43 16.35 -7.62
N SER A 439 16.37 17.15 -7.77
CA SER A 439 15.89 17.73 -9.03
C SER A 439 16.94 18.61 -9.75
N GLU A 440 17.81 17.95 -10.50
CA GLU A 440 18.68 18.55 -11.50
C GLU A 440 18.28 17.97 -12.85
N THR A 441 18.33 18.78 -13.90
CA THR A 441 18.12 18.28 -15.26
C THR A 441 19.29 17.37 -15.62
N VAL A 442 19.03 16.07 -15.76
CA VAL A 442 20.01 15.07 -16.19
C VAL A 442 19.71 14.65 -17.63
N SER A 443 20.74 14.60 -18.46
CA SER A 443 20.63 14.18 -19.85
C SER A 443 21.16 12.76 -20.01
N LEU A 444 20.38 11.90 -20.64
CA LEU A 444 20.80 10.55 -21.03
C LEU A 444 20.56 10.35 -22.52
N THR A 445 21.61 10.03 -23.27
CA THR A 445 21.52 9.69 -24.69
C THR A 445 21.84 8.21 -24.87
N VAL A 446 20.96 7.49 -25.56
CA VAL A 446 21.21 6.12 -26.03
C VAL A 446 21.34 6.14 -27.55
N GLU A 447 22.56 5.90 -28.03
CA GLU A 447 22.92 5.88 -29.45
C GLU A 447 22.87 4.49 -30.05
#